data_AF-A0A1M6XKP6-F1
#
_entry.id   AF-A0A1M6XKP6-F1
#
_cell.length_a   1.000
_cell.length_b   1.000
_cell.length_c   1.000
_cell.angle_alpha   90.00
_cell.angle_beta   90.00
_cell.angle_gamma   90.00
#
_symmetry.space_group_name_H-M   'P 1'
#
loop_
_entity.id
_entity.type
_entity.pdbx_description
1 polymer ?
#
loop_
_entity_poly.entity_id
_entity_poly.type
_entity_poly.pdbx_seq_one_letter_code
_entity_poly.pdbx_strand_id
1 'polypeptide(L)'
;MPKGKSRGGAMTSAIAVRAIYFLELARGCSHVSSMLTPDTRTRAITEVIGEFRNLYGDEEVALFKELLAEDLERRGKGDAALEVRDFVNATPAKVALAAHKADKTAVGMVEMKKYRHPHKP
;
A
#
# COMPACT_ATOMS: atom_id res chain seq x y z
N MET A 1 -37.30 -26.64 17.03
CA MET A 1 -36.68 -25.40 17.54
C MET A 1 -35.44 -25.11 16.70
N PRO A 2 -35.25 -23.90 16.13
CA PRO A 2 -34.12 -23.60 15.25
C PRO A 2 -32.95 -22.97 16.01
N LYS A 3 -31.73 -23.14 15.49
CA LYS A 3 -30.68 -22.12 15.23
C LYS A 3 -29.28 -22.64 15.53
N GLY A 4 -28.39 -22.39 14.57
CA GLY A 4 -26.95 -22.55 14.75
C GLY A 4 -26.20 -22.81 13.45
N LYS A 5 -26.49 -22.04 12.38
CA LYS A 5 -25.65 -22.04 11.17
C LYS A 5 -24.31 -21.41 11.57
N SER A 6 -23.31 -22.25 11.86
CA SER A 6 -21.95 -21.82 12.15
C SER A 6 -21.45 -20.92 11.03
N ARG A 7 -21.29 -19.61 11.32
CA ARG A 7 -20.61 -18.64 10.46
C ARG A 7 -19.08 -18.81 10.57
N GLY A 8 -18.60 -20.05 10.42
CA GLY A 8 -17.19 -20.40 10.55
C GLY A 8 -16.48 -20.39 9.19
N GLY A 9 -16.52 -19.29 8.44
CA GLY A 9 -16.02 -19.30 7.06
C GLY A 9 -15.47 -17.99 6.47
N ALA A 10 -15.43 -16.86 7.19
CA ALA A 10 -14.94 -15.61 6.60
C ALA A 10 -14.35 -14.61 7.62
N MET A 11 -13.50 -15.10 8.52
CA MET A 11 -12.50 -14.25 9.16
C MET A 11 -11.20 -15.04 9.15
N THR A 12 -10.35 -14.82 8.15
CA THR A 12 -8.91 -14.86 8.42
C THR A 12 -8.70 -14.00 9.66
N SER A 13 -8.44 -14.65 10.79
CA SER A 13 -8.50 -14.02 12.12
C SER A 13 -7.83 -12.65 12.10
N ALA A 14 -8.46 -11.61 12.65
CA ALA A 14 -7.86 -10.27 12.70
C ALA A 14 -6.45 -10.28 13.32
N ILE A 15 -6.19 -11.27 14.18
CA ILE A 15 -4.87 -11.56 14.74
C ILE A 15 -3.88 -12.04 13.67
N ALA A 16 -4.30 -12.92 12.76
CA ALA A 16 -3.47 -13.42 11.66
C ALA A 16 -3.11 -12.29 10.68
N VAL A 17 -4.07 -11.42 10.36
CA VAL A 17 -3.81 -10.25 9.50
C VAL A 17 -2.84 -9.27 10.17
N ARG A 18 -3.04 -8.97 11.46
CA ARG A 18 -2.10 -8.14 12.23
C ARG A 18 -0.69 -8.73 12.30
N ALA A 19 -0.56 -10.05 12.32
CA ALA A 19 0.74 -10.71 12.33
C ALA A 19 1.53 -10.49 11.03
N ILE A 20 0.85 -10.32 9.89
CA ILE A 20 1.51 -10.04 8.60
C ILE A 20 2.20 -8.67 8.62
N TYR A 21 1.55 -7.66 9.22
CA TYR A 21 2.02 -6.26 9.23
C TYR A 21 2.55 -5.82 10.61
N PHE A 22 2.94 -6.75 11.47
CA PHE A 22 3.22 -6.47 12.87
C PHE A 22 4.33 -5.42 13.05
N LEU A 23 5.40 -5.52 12.26
CA LEU A 23 6.54 -4.62 12.35
C LEU A 23 6.16 -3.20 11.92
N GLU A 24 5.42 -3.10 10.83
CA GLU A 24 4.98 -1.85 10.21
C GLU A 24 3.98 -1.14 11.11
N LEU A 25 3.05 -1.89 11.71
CA LEU A 25 2.10 -1.37 12.70
C LEU A 25 2.83 -0.87 13.94
N ALA A 26 3.77 -1.64 14.49
CA ALA A 26 4.54 -1.23 15.66
C ALA A 26 5.35 0.05 15.39
N ARG A 27 6.02 0.13 14.24
CA ARG A 27 6.79 1.30 13.81
C ARG A 27 5.90 2.52 13.58
N GLY A 28 4.85 2.37 12.78
CA GLY A 28 3.93 3.45 12.46
C GLY A 28 3.23 4.01 13.69
N CYS A 29 2.75 3.13 14.57
CA CYS A 29 2.09 3.52 15.80
C CYS A 29 3.05 4.28 16.73
N SER A 30 4.28 3.81 16.90
CA SER A 30 5.30 4.50 17.70
C SER A 30 5.62 5.89 17.13
N HIS A 31 5.86 5.97 15.82
CA HIS A 31 6.24 7.20 15.15
C HIS A 31 5.13 8.26 15.24
N VAL A 32 3.90 7.91 14.86
CA VAL A 32 2.74 8.82 14.90
C VAL A 32 2.41 9.24 16.33
N SER A 33 2.42 8.31 17.29
CA SER A 33 2.11 8.61 18.70
C SER A 33 3.07 9.60 19.36
N SER A 34 4.29 9.71 18.83
CA SER A 34 5.35 10.59 19.35
C SER A 34 5.23 12.02 18.85
N MET A 35 4.35 12.30 17.89
CA MET A 35 4.16 13.63 17.34
C MET A 35 3.24 14.47 18.24
N LEU A 36 3.72 15.65 18.64
CA LEU A 36 3.02 16.55 19.56
C LEU A 36 2.10 17.54 18.84
N THR A 37 2.38 17.86 17.58
CA THR A 37 1.60 18.84 16.81
C THR A 37 0.86 18.17 15.64
N PRO A 38 -0.31 18.69 15.22
CA PRO A 38 -1.03 18.19 14.06
C PRO A 38 -0.18 18.17 12.78
N ASP A 39 0.62 19.21 12.52
CA ASP A 39 1.51 19.29 11.36
C ASP A 39 2.54 18.16 11.33
N THR A 40 3.24 17.94 12.45
CA THR A 40 4.23 16.86 12.56
C THR A 40 3.58 15.48 12.46
N ARG A 41 2.34 15.36 12.94
CA ARG A 41 1.58 14.11 12.88
C ARG A 41 1.13 13.79 11.47
N THR A 42 0.62 14.78 10.74
CA THR A 42 0.25 14.64 9.33
C THR A 42 1.44 14.20 8.47
N ARG A 43 2.63 14.75 8.72
CA ARG A 43 3.87 14.32 8.05
C ARG A 43 4.23 12.87 8.38
N ALA A 44 4.22 12.51 9.67
CA ALA A 44 4.48 11.14 10.10
C ALA A 44 3.48 10.13 9.50
N ILE A 45 2.20 10.49 9.41
CA ILE A 45 1.16 9.68 8.76
C ILE A 45 1.46 9.52 7.27
N THR A 46 1.84 10.61 6.58
CA THR A 46 2.20 10.58 5.16
C THR A 46 3.38 9.66 4.89
N GLU A 47 4.42 9.73 5.73
CA GLU A 47 5.62 8.89 5.64
C GLU A 47 5.27 7.41 5.88
N VAL A 48 4.58 7.11 6.98
CA VAL A 48 4.20 5.73 7.36
C VAL A 48 3.34 5.08 6.27
N ILE A 49 2.32 5.78 5.76
CA ILE A 49 1.44 5.22 4.73
C ILE A 49 2.17 5.15 3.38
N GLY A 50 3.00 6.13 3.05
CA GLY A 50 3.79 6.14 1.82
C GLY A 50 4.79 4.99 1.75
N GLU A 51 5.51 4.74 2.84
CA GLU A 51 6.42 3.61 2.96
C GLU A 51 5.69 2.27 2.89
N PHE A 52 4.58 2.12 3.64
CA PHE A 52 3.78 0.90 3.61
C PHE A 52 3.28 0.60 2.19
N ARG A 53 2.72 1.60 1.51
CA ARG A 53 2.30 1.51 0.11
C ARG A 53 3.43 1.03 -0.80
N ASN A 54 4.64 1.55 -0.65
CA ASN A 54 5.77 1.17 -1.49
C ASN A 54 6.18 -0.31 -1.30
N LEU A 55 5.93 -0.88 -0.12
CA LEU A 55 6.27 -2.26 0.20
C LEU A 55 5.18 -3.26 -0.19
N TYR A 56 3.91 -2.92 0.04
CA TYR A 56 2.78 -3.86 -0.05
C TYR A 56 1.77 -3.51 -1.15
N GLY A 57 1.87 -2.33 -1.76
CA GLY A 57 0.97 -1.86 -2.80
C GLY A 57 -0.25 -1.10 -2.26
N ASP A 58 -1.00 -0.49 -3.18
CA ASP A 58 -2.16 0.36 -2.87
C ASP A 58 -3.35 -0.41 -2.29
N GLU A 59 -3.52 -1.68 -2.68
CA GLU A 59 -4.66 -2.51 -2.28
C GLU A 59 -4.69 -2.77 -0.76
N GLU A 60 -3.51 -2.84 -0.13
CA GLU A 60 -3.35 -3.12 1.30
C GLU A 60 -3.44 -1.86 2.18
N VAL A 61 -3.34 -0.67 1.59
CA VAL A 61 -3.28 0.61 2.35
C VAL A 61 -4.53 0.82 3.19
N ALA A 62 -5.71 0.52 2.64
CA ALA A 62 -6.97 0.71 3.37
C ALA A 62 -7.02 -0.15 4.64
N LEU A 63 -6.62 -1.41 4.53
CA LEU A 63 -6.56 -2.34 5.66
C LEU A 63 -5.53 -1.89 6.69
N PHE A 64 -4.34 -1.49 6.25
CA PHE A 64 -3.29 -1.02 7.13
C PHE A 64 -3.69 0.24 7.92
N LYS A 65 -4.35 1.21 7.26
CA LYS A 65 -4.88 2.41 7.92
C LYS A 65 -5.81 2.08 9.08
N GLU A 66 -6.75 1.16 8.86
CA GLU A 66 -7.69 0.74 9.92
C GLU A 66 -6.97 0.07 11.09
N LEU A 67 -6.04 -0.85 10.81
CA LEU A 67 -5.28 -1.53 11.86
C LEU A 67 -4.40 -0.55 12.67
N LEU A 68 -3.79 0.42 11.99
CA LEU A 68 -2.98 1.46 12.62
C LEU A 68 -3.83 2.41 13.48
N ALA A 69 -5.00 2.82 12.98
CA ALA A 69 -5.94 3.65 13.72
C ALA A 69 -6.42 2.95 15.00
N GLU A 70 -6.80 1.67 14.90
CA GLU A 70 -7.18 0.86 16.07
C GLU A 70 -6.04 0.72 17.09
N ASP A 71 -4.79 0.58 16.64
CA ASP A 71 -3.62 0.51 17.52
C ASP A 71 -3.36 1.86 18.22
N LEU A 72 -3.59 2.99 17.55
CA LEU A 72 -3.50 4.33 18.12
C LEU A 72 -4.62 4.59 19.15
N GLU A 73 -5.85 4.20 18.86
CA GLU A 73 -6.98 4.28 19.80
C GLU A 73 -6.70 3.50 21.08
N ARG A 74 -6.15 2.28 20.94
CA ARG A 74 -5.77 1.44 22.09
C ARG A 74 -4.71 2.08 22.99
N ARG A 75 -3.92 3.02 22.45
CA ARG A 75 -2.92 3.82 23.18
C ARG A 75 -3.44 5.18 23.66
N GLY A 76 -4.74 5.45 23.50
CA GLY A 76 -5.36 6.73 23.89
C GLY A 76 -5.05 7.89 22.95
N LYS A 77 -4.60 7.61 21.71
CA LYS A 77 -4.25 8.62 20.70
C LYS A 77 -5.40 8.81 19.70
N GLY A 78 -6.59 9.15 20.19
CA GLY A 78 -7.82 9.25 19.40
C GLY A 78 -7.71 10.23 18.21
N ASP A 79 -7.19 11.43 18.44
CA ASP A 79 -7.01 12.42 17.36
C ASP A 79 -6.11 11.88 16.24
N ALA A 80 -5.04 11.17 16.60
CA ALA A 80 -4.13 10.57 15.63
C ALA A 80 -4.81 9.44 14.83
N ALA A 81 -5.67 8.65 15.48
CA ALA A 81 -6.42 7.60 14.82
C ALA A 81 -7.43 8.17 13.81
N LEU A 82 -8.11 9.26 14.17
CA LEU A 82 -9.01 9.98 13.26
C LEU A 82 -8.24 10.54 12.06
N GLU A 83 -7.11 11.22 12.30
CA GLU A 83 -6.24 11.72 11.22
C GLU A 83 -5.76 10.60 10.29
N VAL A 84 -5.43 9.41 10.82
CA VAL A 84 -5.06 8.24 10.00
C VAL A 84 -6.23 7.76 9.15
N ARG A 85 -7.45 7.64 9.70
CA ARG A 85 -8.63 7.20 8.93
C ARG A 85 -8.98 8.18 7.81
N ASP A 86 -8.96 9.47 8.14
CA ASP A 86 -9.30 10.56 7.23
C ASP A 86 -8.20 10.85 6.20
N PHE A 87 -7.01 10.27 6.37
CA PHE A 87 -5.89 10.49 5.45
C PHE A 87 -6.25 10.03 4.04
N VAL A 88 -6.50 11.00 3.16
CA VAL A 88 -6.65 10.75 1.73
C VAL A 88 -5.27 10.71 1.13
N ASN A 89 -4.81 9.52 0.74
CA ASN A 89 -3.63 9.45 -0.12
C ASN A 89 -3.99 10.14 -1.43
N ALA A 90 -3.50 11.36 -1.63
CA ALA A 90 -3.41 11.94 -2.95
C ALA A 90 -2.49 11.03 -3.76
N THR A 91 -3.05 10.17 -4.60
CA THR A 91 -2.29 9.44 -5.61
C THR A 91 -1.58 10.51 -6.43
N PRO A 92 -0.23 10.56 -6.50
CA PRO A 92 0.40 11.42 -7.48
C PRO A 92 0.14 10.77 -8.84
N ALA A 93 -0.97 11.16 -9.48
CA ALA A 93 -1.36 10.78 -10.82
C ALA A 93 -0.27 11.08 -11.89
N LYS A 94 0.84 11.72 -11.50
CA LYS A 94 1.98 12.06 -12.36
C LYS A 94 3.09 11.00 -12.41
N VAL A 95 3.16 10.02 -11.50
CA VAL A 95 4.23 8.99 -11.55
C VAL A 95 3.83 7.78 -12.40
N ALA A 96 2.53 7.47 -12.50
CA ALA A 96 2.02 6.39 -13.35
C ALA A 96 2.22 6.61 -14.86
N LEU A 97 2.40 7.86 -15.31
CA LEU A 97 2.61 8.16 -16.73
C LEU A 97 4.07 7.90 -17.20
N ALA A 98 5.02 7.76 -16.28
CA ALA A 98 6.42 7.49 -16.63
C ALA A 98 6.74 5.98 -16.75
N ALA A 99 6.06 5.11 -16.00
CA ALA A 99 6.38 3.68 -15.96
C ALA A 99 5.86 2.88 -17.17
N HIS A 100 4.83 3.36 -17.88
CA HIS A 100 4.22 2.61 -18.98
C HIS A 100 4.90 2.81 -20.35
N LYS A 101 5.99 3.59 -20.43
CA LYS A 101 6.73 3.84 -21.69
C LYS A 101 8.08 3.12 -21.82
N ALA A 102 8.52 2.35 -20.83
CA ALA A 102 9.88 1.80 -20.83
C ALA A 102 10.02 0.30 -21.17
N ASP A 103 8.94 -0.44 -21.45
CA ASP A 103 9.02 -1.90 -21.64
C ASP A 103 8.24 -2.44 -22.85
N LYS A 104 8.48 -1.89 -24.06
CA LYS A 104 8.10 -2.55 -25.34
C LYS A 104 9.05 -2.29 -26.53
N THR A 105 10.23 -1.70 -26.34
CA THR A 105 11.19 -1.45 -27.45
C THR A 105 12.43 -2.35 -27.45
N ALA A 106 12.47 -3.39 -26.60
CA ALA A 106 13.61 -4.32 -26.55
C ALA A 106 13.35 -5.72 -27.13
N VAL A 107 12.23 -5.93 -27.84
CA VAL A 107 11.95 -7.19 -28.57
C VAL A 107 11.80 -6.88 -30.06
N GLY A 108 12.91 -6.51 -30.70
CA GLY A 108 12.95 -6.23 -32.13
C GLY A 108 14.36 -6.24 -32.74
N MET A 109 15.37 -6.71 -32.00
CA MET A 109 16.75 -6.81 -32.49
C MET A 109 17.21 -8.26 -32.62
N VAL A 110 16.34 -9.15 -33.10
CA VAL A 110 16.73 -10.48 -33.58
C VAL A 110 15.83 -10.85 -34.75
N GLU A 111 16.10 -10.30 -35.95
CA GLU A 111 15.85 -10.96 -37.24
C GLU A 111 16.38 -10.08 -38.41
N MET A 112 17.66 -9.70 -38.39
CA MET A 112 18.33 -9.13 -39.59
C MET A 112 19.44 -10.06 -40.04
N LYS A 113 19.07 -11.26 -40.48
CA LYS A 113 19.92 -12.10 -41.31
C LYS A 113 19.04 -13.08 -42.08
N LYS A 114 19.14 -12.96 -43.41
CA LYS A 114 18.70 -13.86 -44.49
C LYS A 114 17.35 -13.48 -45.11
N TYR A 115 17.45 -12.99 -46.35
CA TYR A 115 16.59 -13.13 -47.55
C TYR A 115 16.91 -11.92 -48.45
N ARG A 116 18.12 -11.80 -48.99
CA ARG A 116 18.50 -12.23 -50.36
C ARG A 116 17.35 -12.14 -51.37
N HIS A 117 17.49 -11.25 -52.36
CA HIS A 117 17.37 -11.41 -53.85
C HIS A 117 17.04 -10.04 -54.52
N PRO A 118 17.11 -9.85 -55.86
CA PRO A 118 18.29 -9.48 -56.65
C PRO A 118 18.07 -8.20 -57.54
N HIS A 119 18.99 -7.96 -58.50
CA HIS A 119 18.96 -7.00 -59.63
C HIS A 119 19.32 -5.52 -59.33
N LYS A 120 20.48 -4.98 -59.73
CA LYS A 120 21.10 -4.75 -61.06
C LYS A 120 20.40 -3.64 -61.87
N PRO A 121 21.14 -2.63 -62.36
CA PRO A 121 20.93 -2.06 -63.68
C PRO A 121 21.80 -2.78 -64.73
#